data_AF-W0DBG6-F1
#
_entry.id   AF-W0DBG6-F1
#
_cell.length_a   1.000
_cell.length_b   1.000
_cell.length_c   1.000
_cell.angle_alpha   90.00
_cell.angle_beta   90.00
_cell.angle_gamma   90.00
#
_symmetry.space_group_name_H-M   'P 1'
#
loop_
_entity.id
_entity.type
_entity.pdbx_description
1 polymer ?
#
loop_
_entity_poly.entity_id
_entity_poly.type
_entity_poly.pdbx_seq_one_letter_code
_entity_poly.pdbx_strand_id
1 'polypeptide(L)'
;MLKQEDIVARSVSIEVIGEIHRCNEGEYSKFYCLPVKIIFDNGEEREYMLRAHGEPKTLLDFLENKKGIRDKMEKSFFLLKNGEIVYGSYLLQ
;
A
#
# COMPACT_ATOMS: atom_id res chain seq x y z
N MET A 1 10.67 -6.78 15.38
CA MET A 1 10.69 -7.97 14.51
C MET A 1 9.26 -8.40 14.31
N LEU A 2 8.72 -8.20 13.12
CA LEU A 2 7.43 -8.77 12.72
C LEU A 2 7.62 -10.26 12.55
N LYS A 3 6.82 -11.07 13.24
CA LYS A 3 6.91 -12.51 13.07
C LYS A 3 5.90 -12.96 12.02
N GLN A 4 6.27 -13.93 11.21
CA GLN A 4 5.38 -14.49 10.18
C GLN A 4 4.07 -15.04 10.76
N GLU A 5 4.09 -15.47 12.03
CA GLU A 5 2.90 -15.92 12.78
C GLU A 5 1.84 -14.84 13.03
N ASP A 6 2.17 -13.56 12.79
CA ASP A 6 1.25 -12.43 12.96
C ASP A 6 0.46 -12.10 11.69
N ILE A 7 0.80 -12.69 10.54
CA ILE A 7 0.13 -12.45 9.25
C ILE A 7 -1.18 -13.24 9.21
N VAL A 8 -2.30 -12.55 9.00
CA VAL A 8 -3.64 -13.17 8.85
C VAL A 8 -4.11 -13.26 7.41
N ALA A 9 -3.63 -12.38 6.53
CA ALA A 9 -4.04 -12.35 5.13
C ALA A 9 -2.99 -11.68 4.23
N ARG A 10 -3.04 -12.00 2.94
CA ARG A 10 -2.17 -11.40 1.90
C ARG A 10 -2.99 -10.60 0.92
N SER A 11 -2.44 -9.48 0.46
CA SER A 11 -3.13 -8.66 -0.55
C SER A 11 -3.21 -9.39 -1.88
N VAL A 12 -4.36 -9.24 -2.54
CA VAL A 12 -4.62 -9.81 -3.87
C VAL A 12 -4.98 -8.75 -4.90
N SER A 13 -5.50 -7.60 -4.46
CA SER A 13 -5.85 -6.49 -5.35
C SER A 13 -5.83 -5.16 -4.60
N ILE A 14 -5.68 -4.07 -5.35
CA ILE A 14 -5.73 -2.71 -4.85
C ILE A 14 -6.68 -1.91 -5.75
N GLU A 15 -7.68 -1.29 -5.14
CA GLU A 15 -8.62 -0.39 -5.78
C GLU A 15 -8.27 1.07 -5.46
N VAL A 16 -8.30 1.92 -6.48
CA VAL A 16 -8.07 3.36 -6.31
C VAL A 16 -9.39 4.01 -5.93
N ILE A 17 -9.43 4.66 -4.76
CA ILE A 17 -10.66 5.27 -4.20
C ILE A 17 -10.58 6.80 -4.10
N GLY A 18 -9.53 7.40 -4.66
CA GLY A 18 -9.33 8.84 -4.68
C GLY A 18 -8.21 9.25 -5.63
N GLU A 19 -7.84 10.52 -5.58
CA GLU A 19 -6.83 11.10 -6.45
C GLU A 19 -5.50 11.33 -5.71
N ILE A 20 -4.42 11.45 -6.49
CA ILE A 20 -3.12 11.84 -5.96
C ILE A 20 -3.21 13.28 -5.44
N HIS A 21 -2.82 13.47 -4.18
CA HIS A 21 -2.77 14.78 -3.54
C HIS A 21 -1.49 14.91 -2.71
N ARG A 22 -1.11 16.14 -2.37
CA ARG A 22 -0.06 16.38 -1.35
C ARG A 22 -0.58 15.89 0.00
N CYS A 23 0.21 15.12 0.73
CA CYS A 23 -0.16 14.75 2.09
C CYS A 23 -0.15 16.02 2.97
N ASN A 24 -1.24 16.30 3.67
CA ASN A 24 -1.44 17.59 4.34
C ASN A 24 -0.98 17.63 5.82
N GLU A 25 -0.33 16.57 6.32
CA GLU A 25 -0.06 16.42 7.76
C GLU A 25 1.44 16.29 8.09
N GLY A 26 1.93 17.18 8.95
CA GLY A 26 3.20 17.06 9.69
C GLY A 26 4.41 16.66 8.85
N GLU A 27 5.13 15.62 9.30
CA GLU A 27 6.33 15.08 8.67
C GLU A 27 6.08 14.51 7.26
N TYR A 28 4.81 14.30 6.89
CA TYR A 28 4.42 13.76 5.59
C TYR A 28 4.19 14.83 4.52
N SER A 29 4.31 16.12 4.82
CA SER A 29 4.15 17.22 3.85
C SER A 29 5.06 17.13 2.61
N LYS A 30 6.17 16.41 2.73
CA LYS A 30 7.11 16.09 1.63
C LYS A 30 6.65 14.93 0.73
N PHE A 31 5.52 14.29 1.03
CA PHE A 31 5.00 13.16 0.27
C PHE A 31 3.75 13.54 -0.53
N TYR A 32 3.54 12.79 -1.61
CA TYR A 32 2.27 12.66 -2.28
C TYR A 32 1.56 11.40 -1.78
N CYS A 33 0.25 11.50 -1.62
CA CYS A 33 -0.64 10.50 -1.08
C CYS A 33 -1.64 10.06 -2.15
N LEU A 34 -1.94 8.77 -2.22
CA LEU A 34 -3.00 8.19 -3.04
C LEU A 34 -3.86 7.28 -2.15
N PRO A 35 -5.13 7.64 -1.89
CA PRO A 35 -6.07 6.79 -1.18
C PRO A 35 -6.39 5.54 -2.00
N VAL A 36 -6.24 4.38 -1.39
CA VAL A 36 -6.57 3.09 -2.00
C VAL A 36 -7.31 2.20 -1.02
N LYS A 37 -8.00 1.20 -1.53
CA LYS A 37 -8.54 0.08 -0.77
C LYS A 37 -7.77 -1.18 -1.16
N ILE A 38 -7.21 -1.87 -0.17
CA ILE A 38 -6.51 -3.15 -0.36
C ILE A 38 -7.49 -4.27 -0.06
N ILE A 39 -7.61 -5.20 -1.00
CA ILE A 39 -8.42 -6.42 -0.87
C ILE A 39 -7.48 -7.58 -0.53
N PHE A 40 -7.82 -8.31 0.52
CA PHE A 40 -7.04 -9.45 1.02
C PHE A 40 -7.68 -10.79 0.67
N ASP A 41 -6.87 -11.85 0.63
CA ASP A 41 -7.29 -13.22 0.29
C ASP A 41 -8.29 -13.84 1.28
N ASN A 42 -8.37 -13.32 2.51
CA ASN A 42 -9.37 -13.68 3.51
C ASN A 42 -10.72 -12.95 3.32
N GLY A 43 -10.85 -12.12 2.28
CA GLY A 43 -12.04 -11.32 1.99
C GLY A 43 -12.11 -9.99 2.74
N GLU A 44 -11.12 -9.64 3.57
CA GLU A 44 -11.08 -8.32 4.19
C GLU A 44 -10.71 -7.22 3.18
N GLU A 45 -11.31 -6.05 3.40
CA GLU A 45 -11.03 -4.83 2.66
C GLU A 45 -10.59 -3.76 3.65
N ARG A 46 -9.46 -3.09 3.37
CA ARG A 46 -8.95 -2.03 4.22
C ARG A 46 -8.52 -0.82 3.41
N GLU A 47 -8.93 0.36 3.86
CA GLU A 47 -8.39 1.60 3.33
C GLU A 47 -6.92 1.76 3.72
N TYR A 48 -6.13 2.22 2.77
CA TYR A 48 -4.70 2.43 2.94
C TYR A 48 -4.27 3.65 2.14
N MET A 49 -3.17 4.28 2.58
CA MET A 49 -2.61 5.45 1.90
C MET A 49 -1.27 5.09 1.28
N LEU A 50 -1.24 4.95 -0.06
CA LEU A 50 0.05 4.87 -0.76
C LEU A 50 0.73 6.22 -0.71
N ARG A 51 2.06 6.22 -0.49
CA ARG A 51 2.86 7.45 -0.36
C ARG A 51 4.07 7.41 -1.27
N ALA A 52 4.39 8.53 -1.93
CA ALA A 52 5.61 8.73 -2.68
C ALA A 52 6.33 9.99 -2.23
N HIS A 53 7.64 9.91 -2.00
CA HIS A 53 8.43 11.01 -1.45
C HIS A 53 8.89 11.97 -2.54
N GLY A 54 8.72 13.28 -2.32
CA GLY A 54 9.22 14.36 -3.18
C GLY A 54 8.43 14.56 -4.47
N GLU A 55 8.11 13.48 -5.20
CA GLU A 55 7.39 13.48 -6.46
C GLU A 55 6.33 12.37 -6.52
N PRO A 56 5.19 12.58 -7.21
CA PRO A 56 4.14 11.58 -7.33
C PRO A 56 4.44 10.49 -8.37
N LYS A 57 5.64 10.48 -8.98
CA LYS A 57 5.99 9.63 -10.12
C LYS A 57 5.69 8.15 -9.89
N THR A 58 6.04 7.60 -8.72
CA THR A 58 5.75 6.19 -8.41
C THR A 58 4.26 5.90 -8.29
N LEU A 59 3.45 6.86 -7.82
CA LEU A 59 1.99 6.73 -7.77
C LEU A 59 1.39 6.81 -9.17
N LEU A 60 1.90 7.71 -10.03
CA LEU A 60 1.49 7.79 -11.43
C LEU A 60 1.84 6.50 -12.20
N ASP A 61 3.06 6.02 -12.04
CA ASP A 61 3.51 4.77 -12.66
C ASP A 61 2.67 3.57 -12.15
N PHE A 62 2.20 3.59 -10.89
CA PHE A 62 1.25 2.62 -10.34
C PHE A 62 -0.13 2.71 -11.03
N LEU A 63 -0.70 3.92 -11.18
CA LEU A 63 -1.99 4.13 -11.83
C LEU A 63 -1.97 3.66 -13.30
N GLU A 64 -0.88 3.90 -14.02
CA GLU A 64 -0.69 3.50 -15.42
C GLU A 64 -0.27 2.02 -15.58
N ASN A 65 -0.12 1.27 -14.48
CA ASN A 65 0.52 -0.05 -14.42
C ASN A 65 1.82 -0.15 -15.24
N LYS A 66 2.62 0.91 -15.20
CA LYS A 66 3.84 1.00 -16.00
C LYS A 66 4.82 -0.09 -15.56
N LYS A 67 5.32 -0.89 -16.50
CA LYS A 67 6.22 -2.02 -16.23
C LYS A 67 5.68 -3.04 -15.21
N GLY A 68 4.34 -3.16 -15.08
CA GLY A 68 3.72 -4.09 -14.13
C GLY A 68 3.89 -3.68 -12.66
N ILE A 69 4.06 -2.39 -12.37
CA ILE A 69 4.23 -1.89 -11.00
C ILE A 69 3.01 -2.20 -10.14
N ARG A 70 1.79 -2.00 -10.67
CA ARG A 70 0.55 -2.30 -9.95
C ARG A 70 0.49 -3.79 -9.60
N ASP A 71 0.69 -4.66 -10.58
CA ASP A 71 0.60 -6.11 -10.40
C ASP A 71 1.57 -6.64 -9.33
N LYS A 72 2.75 -6.01 -9.21
CA LYS A 72 3.73 -6.32 -8.17
C LYS A 72 3.27 -5.81 -6.81
N MET A 73 2.81 -4.57 -6.73
CA MET A 73 2.36 -3.96 -5.48
C MET A 73 1.12 -4.67 -4.90
N GLU A 74 0.18 -5.10 -5.74
CA GLU A 74 -1.03 -5.80 -5.32
C GLU A 74 -0.76 -7.09 -4.54
N LYS A 75 0.42 -7.70 -4.71
CA LYS A 75 0.83 -8.94 -4.03
C LYS A 75 1.82 -8.71 -2.88
N SER A 76 2.05 -7.44 -2.54
CA SER A 76 3.15 -7.05 -1.66
C SER A 76 2.68 -6.56 -0.29
N PHE A 77 1.40 -6.64 0.07
CA PHE A 77 0.92 -6.22 1.39
C PHE A 77 0.44 -7.42 2.22
N PHE A 78 0.62 -7.29 3.54
CA PHE A 78 0.19 -8.27 4.52
C PHE A 78 -0.70 -7.59 5.57
N LEU A 79 -1.81 -8.24 5.91
CA LEU A 79 -2.64 -7.86 7.04
C LEU A 79 -2.18 -8.63 8.27
N LEU A 80 -1.99 -7.93 9.37
CA LEU A 80 -1.56 -8.51 10.64
C LEU A 80 -2.75 -8.71 11.60
N LYS A 81 -2.56 -9.58 12.60
CA LYS A 81 -3.57 -9.87 13.65
C LYS A 81 -4.02 -8.62 14.42
N ASN A 82 -3.16 -7.61 14.55
CA ASN A 82 -3.47 -6.34 15.21
C ASN A 82 -4.21 -5.34 14.29
N GLY A 83 -4.50 -5.71 13.04
CA GLY A 83 -5.17 -4.87 12.05
C GLY A 83 -4.24 -3.94 11.26
N GLU A 84 -2.92 -3.98 11.52
CA GLU A 84 -1.96 -3.20 10.74
C GLU A 84 -1.70 -3.82 9.36
N ILE A 85 -1.44 -2.95 8.38
CA ILE A 85 -1.04 -3.34 7.04
C ILE A 85 0.44 -3.04 6.87
N VAL A 86 1.21 -4.06 6.48
CA VAL A 86 2.65 -3.92 6.24
C VAL A 86 3.00 -4.26 4.81
N TYR A 87 3.96 -3.53 4.24
CA TYR A 87 4.52 -3.83 2.93
C TYR A 87 5.61 -4.91 3.05
N GLY A 88 5.60 -5.88 2.15
CA GLY A 88 6.32 -7.14 2.28
C GLY A 88 7.84 -7.04 2.25
N SER A 89 8.40 -5.92 1.81
CA SER A 89 9.84 -5.68 1.95
C SER A 89 10.29 -5.58 3.41
N TYR A 90 9.39 -5.32 4.36
CA TYR A 90 9.70 -5.17 5.79
C TYR A 90 9.70 -6.50 6.56
N LEU A 91 9.32 -7.62 5.94
CA LEU A 91 9.33 -8.95 6.56
C LEU A 91 10.60 -9.77 6.25
N LEU A 92 11.46 -9.27 5.35
CA LEU A 92 12.70 -9.92 4.92
C LEU A 92 13.97 -9.24 5.48
N GLN A 93 13.82 -8.33 6.44
CA GLN A 93 14.91 -7.73 7.22
C GLN A 93 14.83 -8.18 8.67
#